data_AF-A0AAJ0ZQZ5-F1
#
_entry.id   AF-A0AAJ0ZQZ5-F1
#
_cell.length_a   1.000
_cell.length_b   1.000
_cell.length_c   1.000
_cell.angle_alpha   90.00
_cell.angle_beta   90.00
_cell.angle_gamma   90.00
#
_symmetry.space_group_name_H-M   'P 1'
#
loop_
_entity.id
_entity.type
_entity.pdbx_description
1 polymer ?
#
loop_
_entity_poly.entity_id
_entity_poly.type
_entity_poly.pdbx_seq_one_letter_code
_entity_poly.pdbx_strand_id
1 'polypeptide(L)'
;FECIRPYILLINLSVPASLFSSTFIFSFSSIFGSMFVLPGGLGAAEGSFVMLLLLTGTSKAVASVATIVIRICTLFFGVGIGLVALYYVNRRINSHVL
;
A
#
# COMPACT_ATOMS: atom_id res chain seq x y z
N PHE A 1 -13.01 2.91 -4.13
CA PHE A 1 -12.19 4.00 -3.56
C PHE A 1 -10.67 3.75 -3.63
N GLU A 2 -10.22 2.55 -3.99
CA GLU A 2 -8.81 2.15 -3.87
C GLU A 2 -7.94 2.70 -5.02
N CYS A 3 -8.48 2.80 -6.24
CA CYS A 3 -7.76 3.28 -7.43
C CYS A 3 -7.65 4.82 -7.53
N ILE A 4 -8.48 5.55 -6.79
CA ILE A 4 -8.51 7.02 -6.80
C ILE A 4 -7.29 7.60 -6.05
N ARG A 5 -6.88 6.95 -4.94
CA ARG A 5 -5.72 7.37 -4.13
C ARG A 5 -4.40 7.40 -4.92
N PRO A 6 -3.99 6.33 -5.63
CA PRO A 6 -2.75 6.35 -6.40
C PRO A 6 -2.81 7.38 -7.53
N TYR A 7 -3.97 7.57 -8.16
CA TYR A 7 -4.14 8.60 -9.21
C TYR A 7 -3.93 10.02 -8.68
N ILE A 8 -4.57 10.39 -7.57
CA ILE A 8 -4.38 11.70 -6.94
C ILE A 8 -2.93 11.88 -6.47
N LEU A 9 -2.29 10.84 -5.93
CA LEU A 9 -0.90 10.95 -5.49
C LEU A 9 0.04 11.20 -6.68
N LEU A 10 -0.14 10.49 -7.80
CA LEU A 10 0.68 10.66 -8.99
C LEU A 10 0.52 12.04 -9.63
N ILE A 11 -0.70 12.59 -9.64
CA ILE A 11 -0.95 13.98 -10.05
C ILE A 11 -0.19 14.97 -9.16
N ASN A 12 -0.25 14.79 -7.84
CA ASN A 12 0.46 15.66 -6.89
C ASN A 12 1.99 15.56 -7.05
N LEU A 13 2.50 14.42 -7.48
CA LEU A 13 3.91 14.19 -7.79
C LEU A 13 4.32 14.69 -9.19
N SER A 14 3.44 15.41 -9.90
CA SER A 14 3.65 15.87 -11.29
C SER A 14 3.97 14.75 -12.28
N VAL A 15 3.51 13.53 -12.01
CA VAL A 15 3.65 12.39 -12.92
C VAL A 15 2.49 12.40 -13.91
N PRO A 16 2.72 12.41 -15.24
CA PRO A 16 1.67 12.32 -16.23
C PRO A 16 1.09 10.89 -16.24
N ALA A 17 0.16 10.62 -15.32
CA ALA A 17 -0.51 9.34 -15.18
C ALA A 17 -2.01 9.48 -15.45
N SER A 18 -2.54 8.62 -16.32
CA SER A 18 -3.99 8.51 -16.52
C SER A 18 -4.63 7.67 -15.41
N LEU A 19 -5.94 7.84 -15.20
CA LEU A 19 -6.72 6.99 -14.29
C LEU A 19 -6.56 5.51 -14.62
N PHE A 20 -6.50 5.17 -15.92
CA PHE A 20 -6.35 3.79 -16.39
C PHE A 20 -4.98 3.21 -16.04
N SER A 21 -3.90 3.96 -16.30
CA SER A 21 -2.54 3.55 -15.96
C SER A 21 -2.37 3.37 -14.45
N SER A 22 -2.85 4.33 -13.65
CA SER A 22 -2.78 4.28 -12.18
C SER A 22 -3.52 3.07 -11.60
N THR A 23 -4.69 2.75 -12.18
CA THR A 23 -5.49 1.59 -11.79
C THR A 23 -4.80 0.28 -12.14
N PHE A 24 -4.21 0.17 -13.33
CA PHE A 24 -3.48 -1.01 -13.76
C PHE A 24 -2.29 -1.29 -12.85
N ILE A 25 -1.47 -0.27 -12.58
CA ILE A 25 -0.27 -0.38 -11.73
C ILE A 25 -0.65 -0.84 -10.32
N PHE A 26 -1.69 -0.24 -9.75
CA PHE A 26 -2.17 -0.56 -8.41
C PHE A 26 -2.74 -1.97 -8.31
N SER A 27 -3.64 -2.36 -9.22
CA SER A 27 -4.25 -3.69 -9.21
C SER A 27 -3.21 -4.79 -9.44
N PHE A 28 -2.28 -4.60 -10.38
CA PHE A 28 -1.23 -5.57 -10.66
C PHE A 28 -0.27 -5.76 -9.47
N SER A 29 0.14 -4.65 -8.84
CA SER A 29 0.95 -4.69 -7.61
C SER A 29 0.21 -5.31 -6.43
N SER A 30 -1.11 -5.13 -6.34
CA SER A 30 -1.92 -5.75 -5.29
C SER A 30 -1.99 -7.28 -5.43
N ILE A 31 -2.17 -7.78 -6.67
CA ILE A 31 -2.14 -9.22 -6.98
C ILE A 31 -0.75 -9.81 -6.68
N PHE A 32 0.31 -9.14 -7.13
CA PHE A 32 1.68 -9.59 -6.82
C PHE A 32 1.99 -9.55 -5.32
N GLY A 33 1.44 -8.57 -4.61
CA GLY A 33 1.59 -8.45 -3.17
C GLY A 33 0.85 -9.52 -2.38
N SER A 34 -0.29 -10.00 -2.87
CA SER A 34 -1.01 -11.11 -2.23
C SER A 34 -0.41 -12.47 -2.55
N MET A 35 0.29 -12.62 -3.68
CA MET A 35 1.02 -13.86 -4.01
C MET A 35 2.25 -14.08 -3.14
N PHE A 36 2.86 -13.02 -2.60
CA PHE A 36 4.03 -13.14 -1.73
C PHE A 36 3.65 -13.07 -0.24
N VAL A 37 3.80 -14.20 0.45
CA VAL A 37 3.45 -14.42 1.87
C VAL A 37 4.52 -13.86 2.82
N LEU A 38 4.98 -12.63 2.57
CA LEU A 38 5.76 -11.87 3.53
C LEU A 38 4.78 -11.08 4.41
N PRO A 39 5.05 -10.83 5.71
CA PRO A 39 4.16 -10.07 6.57
C PRO A 39 3.91 -8.68 5.94
N GLY A 40 2.71 -8.47 5.39
CA GLY A 40 2.33 -7.24 4.67
C GLY A 40 2.71 -7.17 3.17
N GLY A 41 3.18 -8.25 2.55
CA GLY A 41 3.56 -8.27 1.12
C GLY A 41 4.80 -7.42 0.78
N LEU A 42 5.59 -7.05 1.80
CA LEU A 42 6.79 -6.22 1.68
C LEU A 42 7.80 -6.89 0.73
N GLY A 43 8.30 -6.15 -0.26
CA GLY A 43 9.27 -6.66 -1.25
C GLY A 43 8.64 -6.88 -2.63
N ALA A 44 7.74 -7.86 -2.78
CA ALA A 44 7.13 -8.13 -4.09
C ALA A 44 6.13 -7.03 -4.49
N ALA A 45 5.29 -6.62 -3.55
CA ALA A 45 4.26 -5.63 -3.80
C ALA A 45 4.88 -4.22 -4.03
N GLU A 46 5.88 -3.88 -3.22
CA GLU A 46 6.70 -2.65 -3.36
C GLU A 46 7.47 -2.66 -4.68
N GLY A 47 8.16 -3.76 -4.98
CA GLY A 47 8.98 -3.93 -6.17
C GLY A 47 8.16 -3.82 -7.46
N SER A 48 7.00 -4.49 -7.54
CA SER A 48 6.12 -4.39 -8.70
C SER A 48 5.61 -2.96 -8.92
N PHE A 49 5.30 -2.22 -7.85
CA PHE A 49 4.78 -0.84 -7.97
C PHE A 49 5.86 0.12 -8.46
N VAL A 50 7.06 0.06 -7.89
CA VAL A 50 8.22 0.87 -8.32
C VAL A 50 8.63 0.50 -9.74
N MET A 51 8.68 -0.79 -10.07
CA MET A 51 9.06 -1.26 -11.40
C MET A 51 8.07 -0.81 -12.48
N LEU A 52 6.77 -0.90 -12.21
CA LEU A 52 5.74 -0.44 -13.13
C LEU A 52 5.73 1.09 -13.30
N LEU A 53 6.03 1.86 -12.26
CA LEU A 53 6.20 3.32 -12.37
C LEU A 53 7.47 3.73 -13.11
N LEU A 54 8.54 2.95 -13.00
CA LEU A 54 9.75 3.18 -13.79
C LEU A 54 9.50 2.95 -15.28
N LEU A 55 8.66 1.98 -15.62
CA LEU A 55 8.24 1.70 -17.01
C LEU A 55 7.42 2.84 -17.62
N THR A 56 6.78 3.69 -16.81
CA THR A 56 6.08 4.90 -17.30
C THR A 56 7.00 6.11 -17.49
N GLY A 57 8.32 5.95 -17.29
CA GLY A 57 9.30 7.04 -17.40
C GLY A 57 9.44 7.88 -16.14
N THR A 58 8.83 7.46 -15.03
CA THR A 58 8.91 8.16 -13.74
C THR A 58 10.30 7.99 -13.12
N SER A 59 10.84 9.02 -12.46
CA SER A 59 12.14 8.89 -11.79
C SER A 59 12.09 7.89 -10.63
N LYS A 60 13.20 7.19 -10.37
CA LYS A 60 13.32 6.23 -9.24
C LYS A 60 12.98 6.86 -7.90
N ALA A 61 13.38 8.10 -7.68
CA ALA A 61 13.09 8.83 -6.45
C ALA A 61 11.56 9.02 -6.28
N VAL A 62 10.89 9.51 -7.32
CA VAL A 62 9.43 9.76 -7.29
C VAL A 62 8.65 8.45 -7.15
N ALA A 63 9.06 7.40 -7.88
CA ALA A 63 8.41 6.09 -7.81
C ALA A 63 8.49 5.48 -6.40
N SER A 64 9.67 5.52 -5.76
CA SER A 64 9.86 4.99 -4.42
C SER A 64 9.04 5.74 -3.36
N VAL A 65 9.01 7.09 -3.43
CA VAL A 65 8.22 7.92 -2.52
C VAL A 65 6.73 7.64 -2.69
N ALA A 66 6.24 7.55 -3.93
CA ALA A 66 4.85 7.23 -4.22
C ALA A 66 4.42 5.90 -3.59
N THR A 67 5.25 4.86 -3.75
CA THR A 67 5.01 3.53 -3.19
C THR A 67 4.92 3.56 -1.67
N ILE A 68 5.90 4.16 -1.00
CA ILE A 68 5.94 4.23 0.47
C ILE A 68 4.70 4.95 1.01
N VAL A 69 4.32 6.10 0.42
CA VAL A 69 3.14 6.86 0.84
C VAL A 69 1.86 6.04 0.68
N ILE A 70 1.67 5.38 -0.46
CA ILE A 70 0.48 4.52 -0.71
C ILE A 70 0.41 3.38 0.30
N ARG A 71 1.55 2.80 0.68
CA ARG A 71 1.64 1.62 1.54
C ARG A 71 1.40 1.95 3.00
N ILE A 72 1.95 3.06 3.49
CA ILE A 72 1.64 3.57 4.84
C ILE A 72 0.15 3.86 4.96
N CYS A 73 -0.46 4.47 3.94
CA CYS A 73 -1.88 4.83 3.96
C CYS A 73 -2.87 3.65 3.84
N THR A 74 -2.44 2.49 3.37
CA THR A 74 -3.34 1.34 3.10
C THR A 74 -3.09 0.14 4.00
N LEU A 75 -1.84 -0.26 4.20
CA LEU A 75 -1.47 -1.46 4.97
C LEU A 75 -1.27 -1.15 6.45
N PHE A 76 -0.43 -0.17 6.77
CA PHE A 76 -0.07 0.12 8.16
C PHE A 76 -1.20 0.76 8.96
N PHE A 77 -2.10 1.50 8.29
CA PHE A 77 -3.31 2.01 8.93
C PHE A 77 -4.22 0.86 9.40
N GLY A 78 -4.45 -0.15 8.56
CA GLY A 78 -5.25 -1.33 8.91
C GLY A 78 -4.61 -2.17 10.01
N VAL A 79 -3.30 -2.42 9.93
CA VAL A 79 -2.55 -3.16 10.95
C VAL A 79 -2.54 -2.41 12.29
N GLY A 80 -2.34 -1.09 12.28
CA GLY A 80 -2.37 -0.26 13.48
C GLY A 80 -3.71 -0.35 14.20
N ILE A 81 -4.82 -0.21 13.46
CA ILE A 81 -6.17 -0.38 14.02
C ILE A 81 -6.36 -1.80 14.57
N GLY A 82 -5.93 -2.83 13.82
CA GLY A 82 -6.01 -4.22 14.25
C GLY A 82 -5.25 -4.49 15.55
N LEU A 83 -4.04 -3.94 15.70
CA LEU A 83 -3.24 -4.07 16.92
C LEU A 83 -3.87 -3.34 18.11
N VAL A 84 -4.41 -2.14 17.89
CA VAL A 84 -5.13 -1.39 18.92
C VAL A 84 -6.38 -2.17 19.36
N ALA A 85 -7.16 -2.69 18.42
CA ALA A 85 -8.34 -3.50 18.71
C ALA A 85 -7.96 -4.79 19.46
N LEU A 86 -6.92 -5.49 19.02
CA LEU A 86 -6.41 -6.69 19.69
C LEU A 86 -5.94 -6.38 21.12
N TYR A 87 -5.27 -5.25 21.34
CA TYR A 87 -4.84 -4.81 22.66
C TYR A 87 -6.04 -4.56 23.60
N TYR A 88 -7.08 -3.88 23.12
CA TYR A 88 -8.30 -3.65 23.89
C TYR A 88 -9.04 -4.95 24.21
N VAL A 89 -9.18 -5.84 23.22
CA VAL A 89 -9.83 -7.15 23.39
C VAL A 89 -9.04 -8.03 24.34
N ASN A 90 -7.70 -8.08 24.21
CA ASN A 90 -6.83 -8.86 25.08
C ASN A 90 -6.96 -8.37 26.54
N ARG A 91 -6.97 -7.05 26.78
CA ARG A 91 -7.24 -6.49 28.12
C ARG A 91 -8.61 -6.88 28.69
N ARG A 92 -9.66 -6.93 27.86
CA ARG A 92 -11.03 -7.30 28.27
C ARG A 92 -11.16 -8.80 28.57
N ILE A 93 -10.54 -9.65 27.77
CA ILE A 93 -10.56 -11.11 27.99
C ILE A 93 -9.76 -11.47 29.25
N ASN A 94 -8.59 -10.85 29.44
CA ASN A 94 -7.74 -11.12 30.59
C ASN A 94 -8.38 -10.68 31.93
N SER A 95 -9.34 -9.74 31.91
CA SER A 95 -10.07 -9.34 33.13
C SER A 95 -11.23 -10.26 33.53
N HIS A 96 -11.62 -11.23 32.69
CA HIS A 96 -12.69 -12.19 32.99
C HIS A 96 -12.18 -13.58 33.41
N VAL A 97 -10.86 -13.79 33.41
CA VAL A 97 -10.20 -15.05 33.76
C VAL A 97 -9.59 -15.00 35.18
N LEU A 98 -9.70 -13.88 35.88
CA LEU A 98 -9.39 -13.71 37.32
C LEU A 98 -10.69 -13.55 38.11
#